data_AF-A0A6A3GHG5-F1
#
_entry.id   AF-A0A6A3GHG5-F1
#
_cell.length_a   1.000
_cell.length_b   1.000
_cell.length_c   1.000
_cell.angle_alpha   90.00
_cell.angle_beta   90.00
_cell.angle_gamma   90.00
#
_symmetry.space_group_name_H-M   'P 1'
#
loop_
_entity.id
_entity.type
_entity.pdbx_description
1 polymer ?
#
loop_
_entity_poly.entity_id
_entity_poly.type
_entity_poly.pdbx_seq_one_letter_code
_entity_poly.pdbx_strand_id
1 'polypeptide(L)'
;MEWVLDSASDVHVCNQRSVLHNVRKDEVHFFQGYDGNAREDEYVGDVTLRVTDNKKPHAELKLPFTNVLFSPTAPDNLLSMDTLERDGWVVKFGFINFQRVCWLRKDHVELLLLKTDRRYRLKATAVAVYTVQSGAQQVQQHTSDSTALTQRSRKKSDASSLERWHLRFAHLNLPALQRMAMHEVTAGMDEELDEDMSSPCWACNAAKLTRMSYKKPVTRRATGPFQKLMSDMCYVGEVTYNGFEHFQLVQDEASRYLWGFMMHRKEEASEVVLAHVKWILAQGHKVEVFSSDQGPELFNNKLKFFLEANGIEYTTTNAYSPEENGLVEKMNGVAMSRVRCLLTAANMPWSLWGEAFNFAIEVMNIRGAVRLVERRLTIAASGSDRTCPC
;
A
#
# COMPACT_ATOMS: atom_id res chain seq x y z
N MET A 1 -5.85 -17.20 24.68
CA MET A 1 -6.50 -16.49 23.56
C MET A 1 -5.61 -15.33 23.15
N GLU A 2 -5.76 -14.84 21.93
CA GLU A 2 -4.97 -13.70 21.45
C GLU A 2 -5.90 -12.54 21.09
N TRP A 3 -5.40 -11.34 21.37
CA TRP A 3 -6.07 -10.08 21.06
C TRP A 3 -5.16 -9.23 20.20
N VAL A 4 -5.67 -8.75 19.08
CA VAL A 4 -4.94 -7.94 18.11
C VAL A 4 -5.17 -6.47 18.41
N LEU A 5 -4.11 -5.67 18.54
CA LEU A 5 -4.26 -4.22 18.57
C LEU A 5 -4.68 -3.71 17.18
N ASP A 6 -5.79 -2.99 17.13
CA ASP A 6 -6.36 -2.45 15.91
C ASP A 6 -6.68 -0.96 16.07
N SER A 7 -6.09 -0.13 15.20
CA SER A 7 -6.31 1.31 15.18
C SER A 7 -7.53 1.74 14.37
N ALA A 8 -8.15 0.83 13.62
CA ALA A 8 -9.33 1.12 12.81
C ALA A 8 -10.64 0.69 13.48
N SER A 9 -10.57 0.00 14.62
CA SER A 9 -11.74 -0.39 15.39
C SER A 9 -12.04 0.65 16.46
N ASP A 10 -13.29 1.09 16.54
CA ASP A 10 -13.76 2.03 17.57
C ASP A 10 -14.23 1.30 18.84
N VAL A 11 -14.38 -0.03 18.77
CA VAL A 11 -14.79 -0.89 19.89
C VAL A 11 -13.87 -2.10 20.04
N HIS A 12 -13.82 -2.66 21.24
CA HIS A 12 -13.25 -3.99 21.44
C HIS A 12 -14.15 -5.06 20.81
N VAL A 13 -13.57 -6.07 20.17
CA VAL A 13 -14.33 -7.16 19.53
C VAL A 13 -13.89 -8.50 20.09
N CYS A 14 -14.85 -9.35 20.44
CA CYS A 14 -14.61 -10.72 20.86
C CYS A 14 -15.43 -11.71 20.04
N ASN A 15 -14.80 -12.80 19.60
CA ASN A 15 -15.47 -13.83 18.81
C ASN A 15 -15.94 -15.04 19.64
N GLN A 16 -15.69 -15.04 20.95
CA GLN A 16 -16.04 -16.16 21.84
C GLN A 16 -17.13 -15.75 22.83
N ARG A 17 -18.33 -16.32 22.68
CA ARG A 17 -19.46 -15.98 23.56
C ARG A 17 -19.22 -16.33 25.03
N SER A 18 -18.47 -17.40 25.30
CA SER A 18 -18.24 -17.96 26.64
C SER A 18 -17.37 -17.09 27.55
N VAL A 19 -16.65 -16.11 27.00
CA VAL A 19 -15.79 -15.21 27.78
C VAL A 19 -16.45 -13.87 28.11
N LEU A 20 -17.61 -13.59 27.50
CA LEU A 20 -18.40 -12.38 27.73
C LEU A 20 -19.38 -12.58 28.88
N HIS A 21 -19.40 -11.64 29.82
CA HIS A 21 -20.41 -11.53 30.87
C HIS A 21 -21.24 -10.24 30.69
N ASN A 22 -22.36 -10.12 31.41
CA ASN A 22 -23.27 -8.96 31.31
C ASN A 22 -23.70 -8.61 29.88
N VAL A 23 -23.96 -9.63 29.07
CA VAL A 23 -24.30 -9.44 27.65
C VAL A 23 -25.66 -8.81 27.50
N ARG A 24 -25.70 -7.75 26.69
CA ARG A 24 -26.88 -6.93 26.40
C ARG A 24 -26.90 -6.60 24.91
N LYS A 25 -28.08 -6.28 24.39
CA LYS A 25 -28.20 -5.73 23.04
C LYS A 25 -27.54 -4.34 23.04
N ASP A 26 -26.77 -4.03 22.01
CA ASP A 26 -26.27 -2.67 21.82
C ASP A 26 -27.32 -1.84 21.07
N GLU A 27 -27.84 -0.81 21.71
CA GLU A 27 -28.82 0.12 21.14
C GLU A 27 -28.19 1.47 20.80
N VAL A 28 -26.91 1.65 21.13
CA VAL A 28 -26.22 2.95 21.09
C VAL A 28 -25.31 3.04 19.88
N HIS A 29 -24.67 1.93 19.49
CA HIS A 29 -23.69 1.92 18.42
C HIS A 29 -24.22 1.26 17.16
N PHE A 30 -23.95 1.93 16.03
CA PHE A 30 -24.17 1.37 14.70
C PHE A 30 -22.90 0.63 14.29
N PHE A 31 -23.03 -0.68 14.08
CA PHE A 31 -21.90 -1.49 13.63
C PHE A 31 -21.98 -1.74 12.13
N GLN A 32 -20.96 -1.26 11.42
CA GLN A 32 -20.70 -1.70 10.06
C GLN A 32 -19.83 -2.96 10.14
N GLY A 33 -20.37 -4.09 9.69
CA GLY A 33 -19.62 -5.33 9.61
C GLY A 33 -18.45 -5.23 8.62
N TYR A 34 -17.52 -6.19 8.68
CA TYR A 34 -16.39 -6.26 7.74
C TYR A 34 -16.81 -6.40 6.26
N ASP A 35 -18.06 -6.80 6.03
CA ASP A 35 -18.72 -6.89 4.72
C ASP A 35 -19.36 -5.56 4.27
N GLY A 36 -19.22 -4.49 5.04
CA GLY A 36 -19.79 -3.16 4.74
C GLY A 36 -21.27 -3.03 5.07
N ASN A 37 -21.92 -4.11 5.51
CA ASN A 37 -23.33 -4.10 5.87
C ASN A 37 -23.54 -3.57 7.29
N ALA A 38 -24.57 -2.74 7.44
CA ALA A 38 -25.10 -2.37 8.74
C ALA A 38 -25.64 -3.60 9.46
N ARG A 39 -25.26 -3.78 10.73
CA ARG A 39 -25.83 -4.81 11.60
C ARG A 39 -26.50 -4.13 12.78
N GLU A 40 -27.81 -4.28 12.88
CA GLU A 40 -28.67 -3.61 13.87
C GLU A 40 -28.96 -4.48 15.11
N ASP A 41 -28.53 -5.75 15.10
CA ASP A 41 -28.81 -6.74 16.15
C ASP A 41 -27.52 -7.29 16.79
N GLU A 42 -26.56 -6.40 17.08
CA GLU A 42 -25.30 -6.79 17.69
C GLU A 42 -25.39 -6.77 19.24
N TYR A 43 -24.61 -7.64 19.87
CA TYR A 43 -24.57 -7.79 21.32
C TYR A 43 -23.23 -7.29 21.85
N VAL A 44 -23.24 -6.55 22.95
CA VAL A 44 -22.04 -6.18 23.70
C VAL A 44 -22.04 -6.84 25.07
N GLY A 45 -20.85 -7.08 25.60
CA GLY A 45 -20.66 -7.59 26.95
C GLY A 45 -19.38 -7.09 27.56
N ASP A 46 -19.07 -7.57 28.74
CA ASP A 46 -17.84 -7.24 29.45
C ASP A 46 -16.92 -8.46 29.42
N VAL A 47 -15.61 -8.23 29.31
CA VAL A 47 -14.57 -9.26 29.26
C VAL A 47 -13.46 -8.90 30.21
N THR A 48 -13.04 -9.84 31.06
CA THR A 48 -11.83 -9.67 31.89
C THR A 48 -10.70 -10.52 31.37
N LEU A 49 -9.61 -9.88 30.94
CA LEU A 49 -8.40 -10.55 30.48
C LEU A 49 -7.38 -10.69 31.60
N ARG A 50 -6.78 -11.88 31.73
CA ARG A 50 -5.54 -12.08 32.49
C ARG A 50 -4.35 -11.94 31.57
N VAL A 51 -3.45 -11.04 31.92
CA VAL A 51 -2.24 -10.74 31.14
C VAL A 51 -1.04 -10.60 32.08
N THR A 52 0.16 -10.86 31.57
CA THR A 52 1.40 -10.72 32.33
C THR A 52 1.93 -9.30 32.21
N ASP A 53 2.36 -8.71 33.33
CA ASP A 53 3.08 -7.44 33.31
C ASP A 53 4.50 -7.65 32.75
N ASN A 54 4.85 -6.90 31.69
CA ASN A 54 6.18 -6.96 31.09
C ASN A 54 7.27 -6.54 32.09
N LYS A 55 6.98 -5.64 33.03
CA LYS A 55 7.94 -5.21 34.07
C LYS A 55 8.00 -6.17 35.25
N LYS A 56 6.97 -7.00 35.45
CA LYS A 56 6.89 -7.99 36.53
C LYS A 56 6.37 -9.32 35.97
N PRO A 57 7.22 -10.12 35.30
CA PRO A 57 6.81 -11.32 34.57
C PRO A 57 6.10 -12.39 35.43
N HIS A 58 6.27 -12.34 36.75
CA HIS A 58 5.64 -13.25 37.70
C HIS A 58 4.28 -12.74 38.23
N ALA A 59 3.86 -11.53 37.86
CA ALA A 59 2.60 -10.93 38.26
C ALA A 59 1.56 -11.03 37.14
N GLU A 60 0.45 -11.72 37.41
CA GLU A 60 -0.75 -11.68 36.55
C GLU A 60 -1.61 -10.46 36.90
N LEU A 61 -1.98 -9.70 35.88
CA LEU A 61 -2.89 -8.57 35.94
C LEU A 61 -4.24 -8.96 35.36
N LYS A 62 -5.32 -8.46 35.99
CA LYS A 62 -6.69 -8.57 35.46
C LYS A 62 -7.09 -7.24 34.84
N LEU A 63 -7.39 -7.25 33.55
CA LEU A 63 -7.81 -6.08 32.78
C LEU A 63 -9.29 -6.24 32.39
N PRO A 64 -10.21 -5.50 33.03
CA PRO A 64 -11.61 -5.48 32.64
C PRO A 64 -11.81 -4.58 31.42
N PHE A 65 -12.52 -5.08 30.42
CA PHE A 65 -13.02 -4.33 29.28
C PHE A 65 -14.54 -4.38 29.31
N THR A 66 -15.19 -3.23 29.09
CA THR A 66 -16.66 -3.11 29.05
C THR A 66 -17.10 -2.77 27.64
N ASN A 67 -18.37 -3.05 27.31
CA ASN A 67 -18.94 -2.79 25.98
C ASN A 67 -18.16 -3.45 24.82
N VAL A 68 -17.63 -4.65 25.04
CA VAL A 68 -16.96 -5.45 24.02
C VAL A 68 -18.01 -6.06 23.09
N LEU A 69 -17.92 -5.74 21.80
CA LEU A 69 -18.76 -6.27 20.74
C LEU A 69 -18.54 -7.78 20.59
N PHE A 70 -19.62 -8.55 20.63
CA PHE A 70 -19.59 -9.97 20.31
C PHE A 70 -19.86 -10.20 18.84
N SER A 71 -18.84 -10.69 18.11
CA SER A 71 -18.99 -11.04 16.69
C SER A 71 -18.47 -12.46 16.43
N PRO A 72 -19.34 -13.48 16.32
CA PRO A 72 -18.91 -14.87 16.16
C PRO A 72 -18.18 -15.13 14.83
N THR A 73 -18.40 -14.25 13.83
CA THR A 73 -17.75 -14.32 12.52
C THR A 73 -16.42 -13.57 12.48
N ALA A 74 -16.04 -12.85 13.55
CA ALA A 74 -14.79 -12.10 13.55
C ALA A 74 -13.57 -13.04 13.57
N PRO A 75 -12.60 -12.85 12.66
CA PRO A 75 -11.45 -13.75 12.54
C PRO A 75 -10.50 -13.69 13.75
N ASP A 76 -10.44 -12.55 14.44
CA ASP A 76 -9.60 -12.32 15.61
C ASP A 76 -10.35 -11.50 16.66
N ASN A 77 -9.95 -11.60 17.94
CA ASN A 77 -10.38 -10.65 18.96
C ASN A 77 -9.59 -9.35 18.79
N LEU A 78 -10.25 -8.20 18.92
CA LEU A 78 -9.65 -6.89 18.67
C LEU A 78 -9.59 -6.04 19.94
N LEU A 79 -8.42 -5.44 20.18
CA LEU A 79 -8.23 -4.31 21.07
C LEU A 79 -8.28 -3.02 20.25
N SER A 80 -9.38 -2.29 20.35
CA SER A 80 -9.47 -0.93 19.81
C SER A 80 -8.41 -0.04 20.44
N MET A 81 -7.56 0.55 19.59
CA MET A 81 -6.57 1.54 20.01
C MET A 81 -7.25 2.81 20.52
N ASP A 82 -8.31 3.29 19.85
CA ASP A 82 -9.06 4.48 20.28
C ASP A 82 -9.69 4.26 21.67
N THR A 83 -10.32 3.10 21.91
CA THR A 83 -10.89 2.78 23.22
C THR A 83 -9.81 2.74 24.31
N LEU A 84 -8.64 2.14 24.00
CA LEU A 84 -7.51 2.10 24.93
C LEU A 84 -6.96 3.51 25.24
N GLU A 85 -6.78 4.34 24.23
CA GLU A 85 -6.27 5.71 24.40
C GLU A 85 -7.25 6.58 25.21
N ARG A 86 -8.57 6.45 24.99
CA ARG A 86 -9.60 7.12 25.80
C ARG A 86 -9.62 6.65 27.25
N ASP A 87 -9.33 5.37 27.50
CA ASP A 87 -9.13 4.81 28.84
C ASP A 87 -7.76 5.21 29.44
N GLY A 88 -6.94 6.00 28.75
CA GLY A 88 -5.67 6.53 29.26
C GLY A 88 -4.46 5.62 29.06
N TRP A 89 -4.57 4.60 28.21
CA TRP A 89 -3.41 3.81 27.80
C TRP A 89 -2.56 4.57 26.78
N VAL A 90 -1.26 4.48 26.94
CA VAL A 90 -0.28 5.03 26.00
C VAL A 90 0.29 3.90 25.16
N VAL A 91 0.13 4.01 23.84
CA VAL A 91 0.65 3.07 22.86
C VAL A 91 2.04 3.51 22.40
N LYS A 92 3.04 2.63 22.49
CA LYS A 92 4.39 2.89 21.98
C LYS A 92 4.89 1.74 21.12
N PHE A 93 5.48 2.05 19.98
CA PHE A 93 6.08 1.06 19.09
C PHE A 93 7.60 1.08 19.19
N GLY A 94 8.23 -0.07 18.95
CA GLY A 94 9.68 -0.16 18.83
C GLY A 94 10.15 -1.58 18.55
N PHE A 95 11.33 -1.92 19.05
CA PHE A 95 12.02 -3.17 18.71
C PHE A 95 12.59 -3.86 19.94
N ILE A 96 12.52 -5.18 19.97
CA ILE A 96 13.27 -6.07 20.87
C ILE A 96 13.96 -7.10 19.98
N ASN A 97 15.29 -7.22 20.04
CA ASN A 97 16.06 -8.18 19.24
C ASN A 97 15.67 -8.18 17.74
N PHE A 98 15.57 -6.99 17.14
CA PHE A 98 15.14 -6.77 15.75
C PHE A 98 13.67 -7.16 15.43
N GLN A 99 12.92 -7.70 16.38
CA GLN A 99 11.48 -7.93 16.24
C GLN A 99 10.70 -6.67 16.60
N ARG A 100 9.75 -6.26 15.74
CA ARG A 100 8.82 -5.17 16.05
C ARG A 100 7.90 -5.56 17.19
N VAL A 101 7.72 -4.65 18.14
CA VAL A 101 6.84 -4.82 19.29
C VAL A 101 6.04 -3.55 19.57
N CYS A 102 4.97 -3.70 20.34
CA CYS A 102 4.16 -2.61 20.86
C CYS A 102 4.06 -2.73 22.38
N TRP A 103 4.25 -1.62 23.08
CA TRP A 103 4.01 -1.51 24.51
C TRP A 103 2.72 -0.73 24.76
N LEU A 104 1.83 -1.30 25.55
CA LEU A 104 0.68 -0.58 26.12
C LEU A 104 1.03 -0.23 27.56
N ARG A 105 1.01 1.06 27.89
CA ARG A 105 1.37 1.56 29.22
C ARG A 105 0.21 2.31 29.85
N LYS A 106 -0.12 1.98 31.10
CA LYS A 106 -1.06 2.75 31.91
C LYS A 106 -0.58 2.67 33.36
N ASP A 107 -0.42 3.81 34.00
CA ASP A 107 0.14 3.93 35.35
C ASP A 107 1.48 3.17 35.51
N HIS A 108 1.53 2.18 36.40
CA HIS A 108 2.70 1.34 36.64
C HIS A 108 2.71 0.04 35.84
N VAL A 109 1.69 -0.19 35.01
CA VAL A 109 1.52 -1.40 34.19
C VAL A 109 2.11 -1.19 32.79
N GLU A 110 2.82 -2.21 32.30
CA GLU A 110 3.25 -2.28 30.91
C GLU A 110 2.95 -3.65 30.32
N LEU A 111 2.23 -3.67 29.19
CA LEU A 111 1.96 -4.89 28.44
C LEU A 111 2.84 -4.91 27.19
N LEU A 112 3.32 -6.10 26.85
CA LEU A 112 4.11 -6.31 25.63
C LEU A 112 3.28 -7.07 24.60
N LEU A 113 3.17 -6.48 23.40
CA LEU A 113 2.55 -7.09 22.23
C LEU A 113 3.62 -7.38 21.20
N LEU A 114 3.74 -8.65 20.84
CA LEU A 114 4.69 -9.08 19.81
C LEU A 114 4.04 -8.96 18.43
N LYS A 115 4.79 -8.45 17.45
CA LYS A 115 4.32 -8.46 16.06
C LYS A 115 4.51 -9.86 15.47
N THR A 116 3.40 -10.51 15.14
CA THR A 116 3.32 -11.83 14.50
C THR A 116 2.21 -11.79 13.44
N ASP A 117 2.43 -12.42 12.28
CA ASP A 117 1.51 -12.37 11.14
C ASP A 117 1.04 -10.95 10.78
N ARG A 118 2.01 -10.02 10.75
CA ARG A 118 1.83 -8.59 10.46
C ARG A 118 1.01 -7.79 11.48
N ARG A 119 0.56 -8.40 12.59
CA ARG A 119 -0.31 -7.78 13.62
C ARG A 119 0.34 -7.78 15.00
N TYR A 120 0.06 -6.79 15.83
CA TYR A 120 0.52 -6.77 17.22
C TYR A 120 -0.44 -7.58 18.08
N ARG A 121 0.04 -8.67 18.67
CA ARG A 121 -0.80 -9.61 19.42
C ARG A 121 -0.45 -9.57 20.90
N LEU A 122 -1.48 -9.42 21.72
CA LEU A 122 -1.43 -9.61 23.16
C LEU A 122 -1.87 -11.04 23.48
N LYS A 123 -0.99 -11.79 24.15
CA LYS A 123 -1.36 -13.08 24.72
C LYS A 123 -2.08 -12.86 26.03
N ALA A 124 -3.30 -13.37 26.12
CA ALA A 124 -4.14 -13.23 27.30
C ALA A 124 -4.89 -14.54 27.58
N THR A 125 -5.32 -14.71 28.83
CA THR A 125 -6.25 -15.76 29.22
C THR A 125 -7.52 -15.09 29.73
N ALA A 126 -8.66 -15.28 29.06
CA ALA A 126 -9.92 -14.76 29.59
C ALA A 126 -10.35 -15.49 30.86
N VAL A 127 -10.96 -14.77 31.78
CA VAL A 127 -11.61 -15.36 32.95
C VAL A 127 -13.02 -15.78 32.56
N ALA A 128 -13.24 -17.09 32.39
CA ALA A 128 -14.59 -17.61 32.26
C ALA A 128 -15.34 -17.44 33.59
N VAL A 129 -16.43 -16.67 33.58
CA VAL A 129 -17.34 -16.57 34.71
C VAL A 129 -18.50 -17.52 34.44
N TYR A 130 -18.49 -18.68 35.08
CA TYR A 130 -19.67 -19.56 35.08
C TYR A 130 -20.75 -18.88 35.92
N THR A 131 -21.78 -18.35 35.26
CA THR A 131 -23.02 -18.00 35.94
C THR A 131 -23.72 -19.31 36.26
N VAL A 132 -23.71 -19.69 37.54
CA VAL A 132 -24.58 -20.76 38.05
C VAL A 132 -26.00 -20.22 37.96
N GLN A 133 -26.73 -20.60 36.91
CA GLN A 133 -28.16 -20.34 36.83
C GLN A 133 -28.86 -21.27 37.84
N SER A 134 -29.29 -20.72 38.97
CA SER A 134 -30.31 -21.36 39.80
C SER A 134 -31.59 -21.45 38.97
N GLY A 135 -32.18 -22.64 38.92
CA GLY A 135 -33.14 -23.04 37.92
C GLY A 135 -34.42 -22.21 37.83
N ALA A 136 -34.92 -22.11 36.60
CA ALA A 136 -36.33 -22.19 36.30
C ALA A 136 -36.45 -22.90 34.94
N GLN A 137 -36.90 -24.16 34.98
CA GLN A 137 -37.32 -24.90 33.81
C GLN A 137 -38.47 -24.16 33.13
N GLN A 138 -38.40 -23.98 31.81
CA GLN A 138 -39.60 -24.09 31.00
C GLN A 138 -39.33 -24.97 29.79
N VAL A 139 -40.20 -25.97 29.70
CA VAL A 139 -40.36 -26.98 28.67
C VAL A 139 -41.20 -26.38 27.54
N GLN A 140 -40.80 -26.59 26.29
CA GLN A 140 -41.66 -26.93 25.13
C GLN A 140 -40.78 -26.97 23.87
N GLN A 141 -40.46 -28.15 23.34
CA GLN A 141 -41.22 -29.00 22.40
C GLN A 141 -40.64 -28.87 20.98
N HIS A 142 -40.24 -30.04 20.47
CA HIS A 142 -39.81 -30.33 19.10
C HIS A 142 -40.77 -29.75 18.05
N THR A 143 -40.22 -29.31 16.91
CA THR A 143 -40.51 -29.96 15.62
C THR A 143 -39.35 -29.69 14.66
N SER A 144 -38.81 -30.78 14.13
CA SER A 144 -37.98 -30.82 12.94
C SER A 144 -38.89 -30.66 11.73
N ASP A 145 -38.63 -29.67 10.88
CA ASP A 145 -39.03 -29.76 9.49
C ASP A 145 -37.92 -29.21 8.58
N SER A 146 -37.44 -30.15 7.77
CA SER A 146 -36.51 -29.96 6.67
C SER A 146 -37.28 -29.35 5.51
N THR A 147 -36.96 -28.11 5.17
CA THR A 147 -37.24 -27.58 3.82
C THR A 147 -35.97 -26.99 3.27
N ALA A 148 -35.26 -27.81 2.49
CA ALA A 148 -34.21 -27.38 1.59
C ALA A 148 -34.80 -26.41 0.56
N LEU A 149 -34.59 -25.12 0.78
CA LEU A 149 -34.74 -24.11 -0.27
C LEU A 149 -33.37 -23.93 -0.92
N THR A 150 -33.22 -24.56 -2.09
CA THR A 150 -32.15 -24.30 -3.05
C THR A 150 -32.11 -22.81 -3.40
N GLN A 151 -31.31 -22.04 -2.67
CA GLN A 151 -30.83 -20.75 -3.17
C GLN A 151 -29.76 -21.04 -4.22
N ARG A 152 -30.14 -20.79 -5.47
CA ARG A 152 -29.27 -20.72 -6.63
C ARG A 152 -27.92 -20.13 -6.24
N SER A 153 -26.87 -20.92 -6.42
CA SER A 153 -25.50 -20.43 -6.53
C SER A 153 -25.52 -19.24 -7.47
N ARG A 154 -25.36 -18.02 -6.93
CA ARG A 154 -24.80 -16.93 -7.72
C ARG A 154 -23.43 -17.44 -8.12
N LYS A 155 -23.31 -17.83 -9.40
CA LYS A 155 -22.02 -17.92 -10.09
C LYS A 155 -21.18 -16.77 -9.56
N LYS A 156 -20.02 -17.08 -8.96
CA LYS A 156 -18.95 -16.11 -8.80
C LYS A 156 -18.78 -15.49 -10.19
N SER A 157 -19.28 -14.27 -10.38
CA SER A 157 -18.96 -13.51 -11.56
C SER A 157 -17.45 -13.38 -11.55
N ASP A 158 -16.86 -13.81 -12.66
CA ASP A 158 -15.50 -13.49 -13.01
C ASP A 158 -15.25 -12.02 -12.63
N ALA A 159 -14.17 -11.72 -11.89
CA ALA A 159 -13.86 -10.36 -11.43
C ALA A 159 -14.19 -9.35 -12.53
N SER A 160 -14.86 -8.24 -12.20
CA SER A 160 -15.28 -7.25 -13.20
C SER A 160 -14.10 -6.96 -14.13
N SER A 161 -14.35 -6.83 -15.44
CA SER A 161 -13.27 -6.57 -16.42
C SER A 161 -12.33 -5.46 -15.91
N LEU A 162 -12.90 -4.45 -15.25
CA LEU A 162 -12.20 -3.35 -14.58
C LEU A 162 -11.29 -3.78 -13.41
N GLU A 163 -11.74 -4.63 -12.47
CA GLU A 163 -10.90 -5.11 -11.36
C GLU A 163 -9.68 -5.88 -11.88
N ARG A 164 -9.90 -6.75 -12.86
CA ARG A 164 -8.83 -7.52 -13.50
C ARG A 164 -7.82 -6.60 -14.17
N TRP A 165 -8.28 -5.57 -14.87
CA TRP A 165 -7.40 -4.58 -15.48
C TRP A 165 -6.68 -3.73 -14.44
N HIS A 166 -7.34 -3.36 -13.35
CA HIS A 166 -6.71 -2.67 -12.22
C HIS A 166 -5.53 -3.45 -11.65
N LEU A 167 -5.70 -4.76 -11.42
CA LEU A 167 -4.63 -5.63 -10.93
C LEU A 167 -3.51 -5.79 -11.98
N ARG A 168 -3.85 -6.06 -13.24
CA ARG A 168 -2.88 -6.22 -14.34
C ARG A 168 -2.05 -4.97 -14.60
N PHE A 169 -2.65 -3.78 -14.46
CA PHE A 169 -1.97 -2.51 -14.62
C PHE A 169 -1.35 -1.98 -13.32
N ALA A 170 -0.87 -2.88 -12.45
CA ALA A 170 -0.15 -2.56 -11.23
C ALA A 170 -0.89 -1.50 -10.39
N HIS A 171 -2.18 -1.72 -10.18
CA HIS A 171 -3.06 -0.88 -9.38
C HIS A 171 -3.18 0.57 -9.90
N LEU A 172 -3.16 0.73 -11.24
CA LEU A 172 -3.44 2.00 -11.90
C LEU A 172 -4.81 2.55 -11.46
N ASN A 173 -4.92 3.87 -11.29
CA ASN A 173 -6.17 4.48 -10.87
C ASN A 173 -7.27 4.26 -11.94
N LEU A 174 -8.51 4.10 -11.46
CA LEU A 174 -9.67 3.78 -12.31
C LEU A 174 -9.88 4.81 -13.44
N PRO A 175 -9.79 6.14 -13.19
CA PRO A 175 -9.94 7.12 -14.26
C PRO A 175 -8.89 6.99 -15.37
N ALA A 176 -7.66 6.54 -15.05
CA ALA A 176 -6.64 6.30 -16.06
C ALA A 176 -6.91 5.01 -16.85
N LEU A 177 -7.48 3.98 -16.24
CA LEU A 177 -7.91 2.76 -16.94
C LEU A 177 -9.05 3.03 -17.91
N GLN A 178 -10.06 3.81 -17.48
CA GLN A 178 -11.15 4.24 -18.35
C GLN A 178 -10.65 5.06 -19.55
N ARG A 179 -9.74 6.00 -19.33
CA ARG A 179 -9.08 6.71 -20.45
C ARG A 179 -8.31 5.77 -21.37
N MET A 180 -7.71 4.71 -20.83
CA MET A 180 -6.98 3.74 -21.65
C MET A 180 -7.93 2.89 -22.52
N ALA A 181 -9.07 2.49 -21.98
CA ALA A 181 -10.14 1.81 -22.72
C ALA A 181 -10.70 2.72 -23.82
N MET A 182 -11.10 3.95 -23.47
CA MET A 182 -11.66 4.94 -24.40
C MET A 182 -10.72 5.30 -25.57
N HIS A 183 -9.40 5.30 -25.33
CA HIS A 183 -8.41 5.63 -26.37
C HIS A 183 -7.83 4.40 -27.09
N GLU A 184 -8.39 3.20 -26.85
CA GLU A 184 -7.95 1.94 -27.45
C GLU A 184 -6.43 1.74 -27.40
N VAL A 185 -5.81 2.18 -26.30
CA VAL A 185 -4.34 2.11 -26.18
C VAL A 185 -3.86 0.72 -25.84
N THR A 186 -4.74 -0.27 -25.64
CA THR A 186 -4.39 -1.65 -25.21
C THR A 186 -5.33 -2.67 -25.85
N ALA A 187 -4.78 -3.74 -26.42
CA ALA A 187 -5.55 -4.82 -27.00
C ALA A 187 -6.32 -5.63 -25.93
N GLY A 188 -7.59 -5.93 -26.20
CA GLY A 188 -8.45 -6.76 -25.34
C GLY A 188 -9.12 -6.04 -24.16
N MET A 189 -8.93 -4.72 -24.01
CA MET A 189 -9.77 -3.90 -23.13
C MET A 189 -11.08 -3.58 -23.86
N ASP A 190 -12.22 -3.92 -23.25
CA ASP A 190 -13.53 -3.51 -23.75
C ASP A 190 -13.67 -1.97 -23.66
N GLU A 191 -14.35 -1.38 -24.64
CA GLU A 191 -14.57 0.08 -24.73
C GLU A 191 -15.34 0.64 -23.53
N GLU A 192 -16.26 -0.17 -22.98
CA GLU A 192 -17.08 0.15 -21.82
C GLU A 192 -16.62 -0.69 -20.61
N LEU A 193 -15.73 -0.12 -19.80
CA LEU A 193 -15.46 -0.67 -18.47
C LEU A 193 -16.57 -0.20 -17.53
N ASP A 194 -17.41 -1.13 -17.04
CA ASP A 194 -18.42 -0.85 -16.01
C ASP A 194 -17.81 0.00 -14.88
N GLU A 195 -18.45 1.14 -14.56
CA GLU A 195 -17.95 2.11 -13.58
C GLU A 195 -17.85 1.55 -12.16
N ASP A 196 -18.54 0.44 -11.92
CA ASP A 196 -18.80 -0.04 -10.58
C ASP A 196 -17.73 -1.03 -10.11
N MET A 197 -16.67 -0.49 -9.51
CA MET A 197 -15.92 -1.24 -8.51
C MET A 197 -16.75 -1.23 -7.22
N SER A 198 -17.52 -2.31 -7.00
CA SER A 198 -18.35 -2.54 -5.80
C SER A 198 -17.58 -2.37 -4.47
N SER A 199 -16.23 -2.35 -4.48
CA SER A 199 -15.42 -1.97 -3.32
C SER A 199 -14.06 -1.34 -3.71
N PRO A 200 -13.54 -0.39 -2.91
CA PRO A 200 -12.21 0.19 -3.13
C PRO A 200 -11.11 -0.85 -2.90
N CYS A 201 -10.10 -0.86 -3.78
CA CYS A 201 -8.98 -1.80 -3.68
C CYS A 201 -8.20 -1.63 -2.37
N TRP A 202 -8.24 -2.66 -1.52
CA TRP A 202 -7.59 -2.66 -0.20
C TRP A 202 -6.06 -2.42 -0.31
N ALA A 203 -5.41 -3.02 -1.31
CA ALA A 203 -3.97 -2.86 -1.54
C ALA A 203 -3.61 -1.41 -1.91
N CYS A 204 -4.46 -0.75 -2.70
CA CYS A 204 -4.34 0.68 -2.98
C CYS A 204 -4.47 1.51 -1.70
N ASN A 205 -5.48 1.24 -0.88
CA ASN A 205 -5.73 2.02 0.35
C ASN A 205 -4.57 1.88 1.34
N ALA A 206 -4.06 0.66 1.51
CA ALA A 206 -2.90 0.39 2.37
C ALA A 206 -1.62 1.08 1.86
N ALA A 207 -1.47 1.26 0.55
CA ALA A 207 -0.24 1.79 -0.07
C ALA A 207 -0.26 3.30 -0.40
N LYS A 208 -1.44 3.95 -0.41
CA LYS A 208 -1.64 5.33 -0.88
C LYS A 208 -1.78 6.39 0.23
N LEU A 209 -1.42 6.07 1.47
CA LEU A 209 -1.32 7.10 2.51
C LEU A 209 -0.18 8.07 2.16
N THR A 210 -0.52 9.22 1.57
CA THR A 210 0.44 10.27 1.16
C THR A 210 0.14 11.60 1.83
N ARG A 211 1.20 12.32 2.23
CA ARG A 211 1.11 13.71 2.73
C ARG A 211 0.67 14.66 1.60
N MET A 212 -0.09 15.71 1.91
CA MET A 212 -0.65 16.65 0.93
C MET A 212 0.40 17.28 0.01
N SER A 213 0.06 17.47 -1.27
CA SER A 213 0.92 18.14 -2.26
C SER A 213 0.75 19.67 -2.25
N TYR A 214 1.87 20.39 -2.42
CA TYR A 214 1.90 21.85 -2.58
C TYR A 214 1.39 22.32 -3.95
N LYS A 215 1.01 23.61 -4.04
CA LYS A 215 0.54 24.26 -5.27
C LYS A 215 1.64 24.27 -6.35
N LYS A 216 1.24 24.16 -7.62
CA LYS A 216 2.14 24.15 -8.79
C LYS A 216 2.45 25.57 -9.26
N PRO A 217 3.71 26.05 -9.22
CA PRO A 217 4.14 27.19 -10.03
C PRO A 217 4.56 26.77 -11.45
N VAL A 218 4.70 27.76 -12.34
CA VAL A 218 4.97 27.60 -13.77
C VAL A 218 6.48 27.61 -14.00
N THR A 219 7.08 26.46 -14.34
CA THR A 219 8.48 26.33 -14.78
C THR A 219 8.58 26.05 -16.28
N ARG A 220 9.74 26.35 -16.87
CA ARG A 220 10.06 26.05 -18.27
C ARG A 220 10.20 24.54 -18.43
N ARG A 221 9.20 23.91 -19.06
CA ARG A 221 9.19 22.46 -19.33
C ARG A 221 10.02 22.13 -20.56
N ALA A 222 10.66 20.96 -20.57
CA ALA A 222 11.17 20.35 -21.79
C ALA A 222 10.09 20.32 -22.88
N THR A 223 10.51 20.65 -24.09
CA THR A 223 9.65 20.77 -25.28
C THR A 223 9.64 19.50 -26.12
N GLY A 224 10.66 18.65 -25.99
CA GLY A 224 10.78 17.40 -26.72
C GLY A 224 11.42 16.27 -25.89
N PRO A 225 11.22 15.00 -26.29
CA PRO A 225 11.81 13.83 -25.62
C PRO A 225 13.32 13.89 -25.57
N PHE A 226 13.89 13.31 -24.51
CA PHE A 226 15.32 13.21 -24.21
C PHE A 226 16.01 14.55 -23.94
N GLN A 227 15.33 15.68 -24.11
CA GLN A 227 15.90 17.01 -23.90
C GLN A 227 16.39 17.21 -22.46
N LYS A 228 15.58 16.81 -21.47
CA LYS A 228 15.90 16.91 -20.04
C LYS A 228 15.66 15.57 -19.35
N LEU A 229 16.73 15.01 -18.79
CA LEU A 229 16.68 13.79 -17.99
C LEU A 229 16.82 14.14 -16.51
N MET A 230 16.04 13.48 -15.66
CA MET A 230 16.02 13.68 -14.22
C MET A 230 16.30 12.36 -13.51
N SER A 231 17.19 12.35 -12.54
CA SER A 231 17.66 11.13 -11.89
C SER A 231 17.56 11.24 -10.38
N ASP A 232 17.02 10.21 -9.72
CA ASP A 232 17.05 10.11 -8.26
C ASP A 232 17.16 8.65 -7.78
N MET A 233 17.90 8.45 -6.69
CA MET A 233 18.19 7.15 -6.10
C MET A 233 17.41 6.97 -4.80
N CYS A 234 16.87 5.78 -4.60
CA CYS A 234 16.11 5.44 -3.42
C CYS A 234 16.64 4.18 -2.75
N TYR A 235 16.78 4.23 -1.43
CA TYR A 235 17.02 3.07 -0.57
C TYR A 235 15.70 2.46 -0.12
N VAL A 236 15.53 1.15 -0.30
CA VAL A 236 14.25 0.46 -0.03
C VAL A 236 14.13 0.01 1.42
N GLY A 237 15.24 -0.20 2.13
CA GLY A 237 15.24 -0.67 3.52
C GLY A 237 15.05 -2.18 3.68
N GLU A 238 14.89 -2.92 2.58
CA GLU A 238 14.82 -4.38 2.53
C GLU A 238 15.72 -4.87 1.38
N VAL A 239 16.49 -5.93 1.63
CA VAL A 239 17.35 -6.54 0.60
C VAL A 239 16.53 -7.57 -0.18
N THR A 240 16.59 -7.51 -1.50
CA THR A 240 16.02 -8.54 -2.37
C THR A 240 16.74 -9.88 -2.21
N TYR A 241 16.14 -10.98 -2.66
CA TYR A 241 16.76 -12.31 -2.61
C TYR A 241 18.09 -12.41 -3.39
N ASN A 242 18.29 -11.54 -4.38
CA ASN A 242 19.50 -11.45 -5.19
C ASN A 242 20.45 -10.33 -4.72
N GLY A 243 20.15 -9.62 -3.62
CA GLY A 243 21.10 -8.73 -2.95
C GLY A 243 20.99 -7.24 -3.32
N PHE A 244 19.99 -6.81 -4.09
CA PHE A 244 19.71 -5.39 -4.33
C PHE A 244 19.03 -4.73 -3.13
N GLU A 245 19.47 -3.54 -2.77
CA GLU A 245 18.95 -2.72 -1.65
C GLU A 245 18.54 -1.29 -2.08
N HIS A 246 18.98 -0.88 -3.27
CA HIS A 246 18.75 0.44 -3.83
C HIS A 246 18.15 0.34 -5.23
N PHE A 247 17.50 1.40 -5.69
CA PHE A 247 17.21 1.59 -7.11
C PHE A 247 17.46 3.03 -7.54
N GLN A 248 17.85 3.20 -8.80
CA GLN A 248 18.00 4.48 -9.48
C GLN A 248 16.85 4.62 -10.48
N LEU A 249 16.08 5.71 -10.38
CA LEU A 249 15.20 6.13 -11.47
C LEU A 249 15.89 7.18 -12.32
N VAL A 250 15.69 7.06 -13.63
CA VAL A 250 15.94 8.10 -14.62
C VAL A 250 14.63 8.35 -15.34
N GLN A 251 14.19 9.60 -15.42
CA GLN A 251 12.95 9.99 -16.06
C GLN A 251 13.20 11.04 -17.13
N ASP A 252 12.59 10.86 -18.30
CA ASP A 252 12.51 11.91 -19.32
C ASP A 252 11.39 12.90 -18.99
N GLU A 253 11.69 14.20 -18.95
CA GLU A 253 10.72 15.20 -18.54
C GLU A 253 9.56 15.35 -19.54
N ALA A 254 9.84 15.26 -20.84
CA ALA A 254 8.83 15.51 -21.88
C ALA A 254 7.91 14.32 -22.09
N SER A 255 8.46 13.12 -22.33
CA SER A 255 7.69 11.89 -22.56
C SER A 255 7.15 11.27 -21.27
N ARG A 256 7.73 11.61 -20.11
CA ARG A 256 7.48 10.95 -18.83
C ARG A 256 7.92 9.49 -18.78
N TYR A 257 8.64 9.02 -19.80
CA TYR A 257 9.22 7.68 -19.83
C TYR A 257 10.18 7.49 -18.66
N LEU A 258 10.14 6.31 -18.05
CA LEU A 258 10.85 5.99 -16.83
C LEU A 258 11.76 4.78 -17.04
N TRP A 259 13.04 4.93 -16.74
CA TRP A 259 13.98 3.84 -16.61
C TRP A 259 14.25 3.59 -15.13
N GLY A 260 14.21 2.33 -14.71
CA GLY A 260 14.49 1.90 -13.34
C GLY A 260 15.63 0.89 -13.33
N PHE A 261 16.62 1.12 -12.46
CA PHE A 261 17.80 0.28 -12.34
C PHE A 261 17.98 -0.14 -10.89
N MET A 262 18.01 -1.44 -10.60
CA MET A 262 18.30 -1.95 -9.26
C MET A 262 19.81 -1.99 -9.01
N MET A 263 20.23 -1.73 -7.78
CA MET A 263 21.64 -1.59 -7.41
C MET A 263 21.92 -2.26 -6.06
N HIS A 264 23.10 -2.89 -5.96
CA HIS A 264 23.51 -3.53 -4.70
C HIS A 264 23.99 -2.52 -3.68
N ARG A 265 24.56 -1.40 -4.13
CA ARG A 265 25.06 -0.35 -3.26
C ARG A 265 24.81 1.01 -3.89
N LYS A 266 24.76 2.05 -3.06
CA LYS A 266 24.55 3.43 -3.52
C LYS A 266 25.65 3.95 -4.47
N GLU A 267 26.87 3.43 -4.37
CA GLU A 267 28.00 3.87 -5.18
C GLU A 267 27.86 3.53 -6.68
N GLU A 268 27.01 2.55 -7.01
CA GLU A 268 26.74 2.12 -8.39
C GLU A 268 25.91 3.15 -9.18
N ALA A 269 25.22 4.08 -8.49
CA ALA A 269 24.32 5.07 -9.10
C ALA A 269 24.98 5.86 -10.23
N SER A 270 26.19 6.37 -10.00
CA SER A 270 26.91 7.16 -10.99
C SER A 270 27.29 6.37 -12.24
N GLU A 271 27.65 5.10 -12.10
CA GLU A 271 28.05 4.22 -13.20
C GLU A 271 26.83 3.80 -14.03
N VAL A 272 25.73 3.47 -13.36
CA VAL A 272 24.44 3.15 -14.00
C VAL A 272 23.94 4.32 -14.83
N VAL A 273 23.89 5.52 -14.26
CA VAL A 273 23.48 6.74 -14.97
C VAL A 273 24.39 7.03 -16.15
N LEU A 274 25.71 6.95 -15.95
CA LEU A 274 26.69 7.17 -17.01
C LEU A 274 26.47 6.20 -18.20
N ALA A 275 26.32 4.90 -17.90
CA ALA A 275 26.06 3.88 -18.91
C ALA A 275 24.75 4.14 -19.66
N HIS A 276 23.71 4.56 -18.93
CA HIS A 276 22.41 4.84 -19.52
C HIS A 276 22.43 6.09 -20.43
N VAL A 277 23.03 7.20 -20.00
CA VAL A 277 23.16 8.40 -20.84
C VAL A 277 24.00 8.10 -22.08
N LYS A 278 25.10 7.34 -21.95
CA LYS A 278 25.87 6.86 -23.12
C LYS A 278 25.01 6.07 -24.09
N TRP A 279 24.17 5.17 -23.59
CA TRP A 279 23.26 4.40 -24.43
C TRP A 279 22.26 5.31 -25.17
N ILE A 280 21.66 6.29 -24.49
CA ILE A 280 20.75 7.27 -25.11
C ILE A 280 21.45 8.05 -26.23
N LEU A 281 22.66 8.57 -25.98
CA LEU A 281 23.44 9.29 -26.98
C LEU A 281 23.81 8.38 -28.17
N ALA A 282 24.15 7.12 -27.92
CA ALA A 282 24.45 6.15 -28.96
C ALA A 282 23.24 5.79 -29.84
N GLN A 283 22.00 5.94 -29.32
CA GLN A 283 20.78 5.83 -30.12
C GLN A 283 20.51 7.08 -30.99
N GLY A 284 21.38 8.10 -30.93
CA GLY A 284 21.23 9.34 -31.71
C GLY A 284 20.29 10.37 -31.07
N HIS A 285 19.87 10.15 -29.81
CA HIS A 285 19.07 11.13 -29.09
C HIS A 285 19.95 12.23 -28.50
N LYS A 286 19.43 13.46 -28.48
CA LYS A 286 20.12 14.63 -27.93
C LYS A 286 19.63 14.88 -26.51
N VAL A 287 20.54 14.78 -25.55
CA VAL A 287 20.32 15.23 -24.17
C VAL A 287 20.92 16.62 -24.01
N GLU A 288 20.13 17.57 -23.52
CA GLU A 288 20.59 18.96 -23.30
C GLU A 288 20.88 19.22 -21.83
N VAL A 289 20.01 18.69 -20.94
CA VAL A 289 20.11 18.90 -19.50
C VAL A 289 19.99 17.58 -18.76
N PHE A 290 20.88 17.35 -17.79
CA PHE A 290 20.78 16.26 -16.84
C PHE A 290 20.67 16.85 -15.42
N SER A 291 19.61 16.47 -14.70
CA SER A 291 19.32 16.94 -13.36
C SER A 291 19.34 15.81 -12.34
N SER A 292 19.91 16.08 -11.16
CA SER A 292 19.97 15.13 -10.05
C SER A 292 19.88 15.83 -8.70
N ASP A 293 19.16 15.20 -7.76
CA ASP A 293 18.95 15.75 -6.42
C ASP A 293 20.06 15.44 -5.40
N GLN A 294 20.84 14.42 -5.66
CA GLN A 294 21.77 13.96 -4.65
C GLN A 294 23.04 14.81 -4.58
N GLY A 295 23.52 15.01 -3.35
CA GLY A 295 24.74 15.76 -3.07
C GLY A 295 25.94 15.28 -3.89
N PRO A 296 26.99 16.11 -4.01
CA PRO A 296 28.16 15.85 -4.85
C PRO A 296 28.92 14.54 -4.53
N GLU A 297 28.56 13.86 -3.45
CA GLU A 297 29.13 12.59 -3.00
C GLU A 297 28.68 11.37 -3.82
N LEU A 298 27.50 11.42 -4.44
CA LEU A 298 26.93 10.29 -5.18
C LEU A 298 27.22 10.36 -6.69
N PHE A 299 27.43 11.57 -7.22
CA PHE A 299 27.80 11.78 -8.61
C PHE A 299 29.28 12.14 -8.73
N ASN A 300 30.07 11.10 -8.96
CA ASN A 300 31.51 11.16 -9.13
C ASN A 300 31.92 12.18 -10.22
N ASN A 301 33.10 12.80 -10.08
CA ASN A 301 33.69 13.74 -11.06
C ASN A 301 33.69 13.16 -12.50
N LYS A 302 33.72 11.83 -12.63
CA LYS A 302 33.61 11.10 -13.90
C LYS A 302 32.31 11.38 -14.65
N LEU A 303 31.15 11.37 -13.97
CA LEU A 303 29.86 11.65 -14.63
C LEU A 303 29.82 13.12 -15.06
N LYS A 304 30.17 14.03 -14.16
CA LYS A 304 30.19 15.47 -14.45
C LYS A 304 31.07 15.78 -15.67
N PHE A 305 32.31 15.27 -15.69
CA PHE A 305 33.22 15.45 -16.82
C PHE A 305 32.65 14.87 -18.11
N PHE A 306 32.02 13.69 -18.06
CA PHE A 306 31.37 13.11 -19.22
C PHE A 306 30.22 13.97 -19.74
N LEU A 307 29.34 14.48 -18.86
CA LEU A 307 28.23 15.33 -19.26
C LEU A 307 28.74 16.62 -19.92
N GLU A 308 29.71 17.30 -19.28
CA GLU A 308 30.34 18.52 -19.81
C GLU A 308 31.02 18.26 -21.17
N ALA A 309 31.74 17.15 -21.33
CA ALA A 309 32.39 16.77 -22.58
C ALA A 309 31.41 16.49 -23.74
N ASN A 310 30.17 16.12 -23.41
CA ASN A 310 29.10 15.91 -24.40
C ASN A 310 28.19 17.15 -24.55
N GLY A 311 28.55 18.28 -23.94
CA GLY A 311 27.76 19.50 -23.98
C GLY A 311 26.41 19.40 -23.26
N ILE A 312 26.29 18.47 -22.31
CA ILE A 312 25.10 18.27 -21.48
C ILE A 312 25.24 19.12 -20.22
N GLU A 313 24.29 20.03 -20.00
CA GLU A 313 24.25 20.85 -18.79
C GLU A 313 23.91 19.98 -17.58
N TYR A 314 24.81 19.95 -16.59
CA TYR A 314 24.56 19.27 -15.33
C TYR A 314 24.01 20.25 -14.29
N THR A 315 22.76 20.04 -13.89
CA THR A 315 22.12 20.82 -12.83
C THR A 315 21.99 19.97 -11.57
N THR A 316 22.60 20.43 -10.47
CA THR A 316 22.30 19.93 -9.12
C THR A 316 21.22 20.80 -8.51
N THR A 317 20.37 20.25 -7.66
CA THR A 317 19.27 21.06 -7.11
C THR A 317 19.80 22.26 -6.36
N ASN A 318 19.36 23.44 -6.78
CA ASN A 318 19.39 24.60 -5.94
C ASN A 318 18.18 24.53 -5.01
N ALA A 319 18.32 24.84 -3.71
CA ALA A 319 17.22 24.84 -2.74
C ALA A 319 16.02 25.73 -3.14
N TYR A 320 16.19 26.55 -4.20
CA TYR A 320 15.21 27.49 -4.75
C TYR A 320 14.31 26.93 -5.86
N SER A 321 14.50 25.71 -6.37
CA SER A 321 13.62 25.10 -7.40
C SER A 321 13.09 23.70 -7.03
N PRO A 322 12.25 23.57 -5.99
CA PRO A 322 11.72 22.28 -5.50
C PRO A 322 10.86 21.51 -6.52
N GLU A 323 10.34 22.17 -7.55
CA GLU A 323 9.41 21.57 -8.51
C GLU A 323 10.09 20.68 -9.55
N GLU A 324 11.33 21.03 -9.95
CA GLU A 324 12.10 20.22 -10.89
C GLU A 324 12.37 18.85 -10.25
N ASN A 325 12.90 18.87 -9.04
CA ASN A 325 13.10 17.70 -8.19
C ASN A 325 11.83 16.90 -7.89
N GLY A 326 10.75 17.63 -7.63
CA GLY A 326 9.51 17.01 -7.23
C GLY A 326 8.93 16.06 -8.27
N LEU A 327 9.39 16.05 -9.53
CA LEU A 327 8.91 15.09 -10.52
C LEU A 327 9.46 13.68 -10.28
N VAL A 328 10.79 13.53 -10.25
CA VAL A 328 11.43 12.21 -10.08
C VAL A 328 11.32 11.71 -8.63
N GLU A 329 11.38 12.60 -7.63
CA GLU A 329 11.15 12.26 -6.22
C GLU A 329 9.71 11.75 -6.00
N LYS A 330 8.71 12.45 -6.55
CA LYS A 330 7.32 11.95 -6.50
C LYS A 330 7.20 10.64 -7.25
N MET A 331 7.95 10.46 -8.33
CA MET A 331 7.95 9.20 -9.08
C MET A 331 8.52 8.04 -8.27
N ASN A 332 9.56 8.25 -7.47
CA ASN A 332 10.07 7.28 -6.50
C ASN A 332 8.95 6.84 -5.53
N GLY A 333 8.20 7.80 -4.98
CA GLY A 333 7.04 7.52 -4.14
C GLY A 333 5.94 6.72 -4.85
N VAL A 334 5.63 7.06 -6.10
CA VAL A 334 4.63 6.37 -6.92
C VAL A 334 5.07 4.94 -7.26
N ALA A 335 6.32 4.75 -7.66
CA ALA A 335 6.88 3.42 -7.96
C ALA A 335 6.80 2.53 -6.72
N MET A 336 7.25 3.01 -5.56
CA MET A 336 7.19 2.24 -4.32
C MET A 336 5.78 1.98 -3.82
N SER A 337 4.83 2.90 -4.06
CA SER A 337 3.41 2.64 -3.78
C SER A 337 2.88 1.47 -4.64
N ARG A 338 3.26 1.40 -5.93
CA ARG A 338 2.89 0.27 -6.80
C ARG A 338 3.53 -1.04 -6.38
N VAL A 339 4.81 -1.04 -6.05
CA VAL A 339 5.52 -2.20 -5.50
C VAL A 339 4.80 -2.74 -4.27
N ARG A 340 4.43 -1.84 -3.33
CA ARG A 340 3.63 -2.19 -2.15
C ARG A 340 2.32 -2.83 -2.54
N CYS A 341 1.56 -2.22 -3.45
CA CYS A 341 0.29 -2.78 -3.90
C CYS A 341 0.46 -4.19 -4.50
N LEU A 342 1.43 -4.36 -5.41
CA LEU A 342 1.69 -5.63 -6.10
C LEU A 342 2.02 -6.75 -5.11
N LEU A 343 2.99 -6.52 -4.23
CA LEU A 343 3.39 -7.51 -3.23
C LEU A 343 2.24 -7.81 -2.25
N THR A 344 1.50 -6.77 -1.87
CA THR A 344 0.39 -6.88 -0.91
C THR A 344 -0.79 -7.66 -1.51
N ALA A 345 -1.16 -7.37 -2.76
CA ALA A 345 -2.21 -8.06 -3.49
C ALA A 345 -1.85 -9.52 -3.80
N ALA A 346 -0.58 -9.80 -4.13
CA ALA A 346 -0.08 -11.14 -4.38
C ALA A 346 0.27 -11.91 -3.09
N ASN A 347 0.17 -11.28 -1.92
CA ASN A 347 0.62 -11.82 -0.64
C ASN A 347 2.07 -12.34 -0.66
N MET A 348 2.95 -11.62 -1.35
CA MET A 348 4.36 -11.96 -1.55
C MET A 348 5.27 -11.29 -0.51
N PRO A 349 6.40 -11.92 -0.15
CA PRO A 349 7.37 -11.33 0.77
C PRO A 349 8.06 -10.10 0.15
N TRP A 350 8.50 -9.18 1.02
CA TRP A 350 9.20 -7.96 0.62
C TRP A 350 10.55 -8.22 -0.06
N SER A 351 11.19 -9.37 0.15
CA SER A 351 12.40 -9.77 -0.58
C SER A 351 12.21 -9.92 -2.10
N LEU A 352 10.96 -9.93 -2.59
CA LEU A 352 10.60 -9.91 -4.02
C LEU A 352 10.30 -8.50 -4.55
N TRP A 353 10.62 -7.44 -3.80
CA TRP A 353 10.34 -6.07 -4.24
C TRP A 353 10.99 -5.72 -5.58
N GLY A 354 12.15 -6.31 -5.91
CA GLY A 354 12.83 -6.10 -7.19
C GLY A 354 12.02 -6.54 -8.41
N GLU A 355 11.41 -7.73 -8.34
CA GLU A 355 10.53 -8.24 -9.40
C GLU A 355 9.26 -7.40 -9.54
N ALA A 356 8.66 -7.04 -8.40
CA ALA A 356 7.50 -6.15 -8.37
C ALA A 356 7.85 -4.75 -8.89
N PHE A 357 9.08 -4.28 -8.67
CA PHE A 357 9.59 -3.00 -9.16
C PHE A 357 9.73 -3.02 -10.68
N ASN A 358 10.41 -4.02 -11.25
CA ASN A 358 10.56 -4.16 -12.70
C ASN A 358 9.18 -4.16 -13.39
N PHE A 359 8.27 -4.99 -12.90
CA PHE A 359 6.90 -5.03 -13.42
C PHE A 359 6.18 -3.69 -13.27
N ALA A 360 6.32 -3.03 -12.12
CA ALA A 360 5.73 -1.72 -11.92
C ALA A 360 6.25 -0.70 -12.95
N ILE A 361 7.56 -0.65 -13.20
CA ILE A 361 8.17 0.28 -14.17
C ILE A 361 7.67 0.02 -15.60
N GLU A 362 7.62 -1.25 -16.03
CA GLU A 362 7.09 -1.61 -17.35
C GLU A 362 5.64 -1.13 -17.52
N VAL A 363 4.78 -1.47 -16.56
CA VAL A 363 3.38 -1.04 -16.55
C VAL A 363 3.26 0.49 -16.48
N MET A 364 4.20 1.14 -15.81
CA MET A 364 4.26 2.60 -15.70
C MET A 364 4.60 3.28 -17.02
N ASN A 365 5.28 2.61 -17.95
CA ASN A 365 5.57 3.11 -19.30
C ASN A 365 4.45 2.78 -20.31
N ILE A 366 3.62 1.76 -20.05
CA ILE A 366 2.54 1.35 -20.97
C ILE A 366 1.24 2.17 -20.78
N ARG A 367 1.07 2.83 -19.63
CA ARG A 367 -0.14 3.62 -19.32
C ARG A 367 -0.31 4.81 -20.28
N GLY A 368 -1.56 5.09 -20.66
CA GLY A 368 -1.93 5.97 -21.77
C GLY A 368 -1.33 7.39 -21.75
N ALA A 369 -0.95 7.94 -20.59
CA ALA A 369 -0.29 9.24 -20.51
C ALA A 369 1.09 9.28 -21.17
N VAL A 370 1.84 8.15 -21.17
CA VAL A 370 3.16 8.02 -21.83
C VAL A 370 2.95 7.58 -23.29
N ARG A 371 2.03 6.65 -23.52
CA ARG A 371 1.72 6.08 -24.85
C ARG A 371 1.11 7.08 -25.84
N LEU A 372 0.34 8.07 -25.35
CA LEU A 372 -0.17 9.18 -26.17
C LEU A 372 0.95 10.10 -26.68
N VAL A 373 2.06 10.20 -25.94
CA VAL A 373 3.25 10.95 -26.37
C VAL A 373 4.02 10.15 -27.41
N GLU A 374 4.23 8.84 -27.21
CA GLU A 374 4.81 7.96 -28.24
C GLU A 374 4.02 7.98 -29.54
N ARG A 375 2.68 7.78 -29.52
CA ARG A 375 1.86 7.86 -30.74
C ARG A 375 1.98 9.21 -31.44
N ARG A 376 2.00 10.33 -30.69
CA ARG A 376 2.22 11.66 -31.28
C ARG A 376 3.62 11.82 -31.88
N LEU A 377 4.64 11.21 -31.29
CA LEU A 377 6.00 11.21 -31.82
C LEU A 377 6.15 10.31 -33.03
N THR A 378 5.51 9.14 -33.06
CA THR A 378 5.48 8.27 -34.24
C THR A 378 4.72 8.95 -35.39
N ILE A 379 3.59 9.59 -35.09
CA ILE A 379 2.79 10.35 -36.09
C ILE A 379 3.56 11.58 -36.59
N ALA A 380 4.24 12.33 -35.71
CA ALA A 380 5.07 13.48 -36.07
C ALA A 380 6.35 13.06 -36.83
N ALA A 381 6.95 11.91 -36.51
CA ALA A 381 8.08 11.34 -37.25
C ALA A 381 7.65 10.75 -38.60
N SER A 382 6.39 10.30 -38.73
CA SER A 382 5.79 9.83 -39.99
C SER A 382 5.13 10.95 -40.81
N GLY A 383 5.27 12.21 -40.40
CA GLY A 383 4.71 13.40 -41.07
C GLY A 383 5.36 13.74 -42.43
N SER A 384 5.77 12.74 -43.20
CA SER A 384 5.83 12.87 -44.66
C SER A 384 4.67 12.08 -45.24
N ASP A 385 3.63 12.82 -45.59
CA ASP A 385 2.54 12.39 -46.44
C ASP A 385 3.13 11.76 -47.71
N ARG A 386 3.19 10.43 -47.72
CA ARG A 386 3.39 9.64 -48.94
C ARG A 386 2.16 8.77 -49.09
N THR A 387 1.13 9.38 -49.65
CA THR A 387 0.20 8.66 -50.51
C THR A 387 1.02 7.84 -51.51
N CYS A 388 0.91 6.52 -51.45
CA CYS A 388 1.30 5.67 -52.56
C CYS A 388 0.21 4.61 -52.77
N PRO A 389 -0.41 4.57 -53.95
CA PRO A 389 -1.58 3.76 -54.23
C PRO A 389 -1.18 2.36 -54.73
N CYS A 390 -1.78 1.33 -54.15
CA CYS A 390 -2.19 0.11 -54.85
C CYS A 390 -3.25 -0.64 -54.03
#